data_AF-A0A2E2K9T1-F1
#
_entry.id   AF-A0A2E2K9T1-F1
#
_cell.length_a   1.000
_cell.length_b   1.000
_cell.length_c   1.000
_cell.angle_alpha   90.00
_cell.angle_beta   90.00
_cell.angle_gamma   90.00
#
_symmetry.space_group_name_H-M   'P 1'
#
loop_
_entity.id
_entity.type
_entity.pdbx_description
1 polymer ?
#
loop_
_entity_poly.entity_id
_entity_poly.type
_entity_poly.pdbx_seq_one_letter_code
_entity_poly.pdbx_strand_id
1 'polypeptide(L)'
;MRKLLIFSLFIALMAGCSSTPEEPVPVVNEQAEREQELNEQLQTAIGFANKGHYYVAEDQLKVIANEPRNKTSLRQQALTQLTLLYLNKDNPRANTARATRSLDQLNVLNNGRSGDNTAIFTALGYALEARISLEEAQRKVEESARTQQVLMQEINALQIALDKLRQLSLQ
;
A
#
# COMPACT_ATOMS: atom_id res chain seq x y z
N MET A 1 -0.16 -49.63 -67.45
CA MET A 1 -1.36 -50.37 -67.90
C MET A 1 -2.53 -49.94 -67.00
N ARG A 2 -3.60 -49.33 -67.55
CA ARG A 2 -5.02 -49.78 -67.49
C ARG A 2 -5.40 -50.43 -66.13
N LYS A 3 -6.49 -50.12 -65.40
CA LYS A 3 -7.76 -49.39 -65.63
C LYS A 3 -8.63 -49.61 -64.35
N LEU A 4 -9.65 -48.76 -64.16
CA LEU A 4 -10.91 -48.92 -63.36
C LEU A 4 -10.79 -48.98 -61.81
N LEU A 5 -11.40 -48.08 -61.02
CA LEU A 5 -12.86 -47.85 -60.74
C LEU A 5 -13.50 -49.12 -60.12
N ILE A 6 -14.33 -49.15 -59.07
CA ILE A 6 -15.07 -48.20 -58.20
C ILE A 6 -15.94 -49.11 -57.28
N PHE A 7 -16.37 -48.64 -56.09
CA PHE A 7 -17.58 -49.09 -55.33
C PHE A 7 -17.55 -50.51 -54.70
N SER A 8 -18.14 -50.86 -53.54
CA SER A 8 -19.07 -50.25 -52.56
C SER A 8 -18.88 -51.04 -51.24
N LEU A 9 -18.89 -50.42 -50.07
CA LEU A 9 -20.01 -50.37 -49.12
C LEU A 9 -20.70 -51.73 -48.84
N PHE A 10 -20.42 -52.34 -47.68
CA PHE A 10 -21.46 -52.90 -46.82
C PHE A 10 -21.01 -52.97 -45.35
N ILE A 11 -21.93 -52.50 -44.51
CA ILE A 11 -21.90 -52.27 -43.07
C ILE A 11 -21.84 -53.60 -42.30
N ALA A 12 -21.01 -53.65 -41.24
CA ALA A 12 -21.22 -54.56 -40.12
C ALA A 12 -21.26 -53.74 -38.83
N LEU A 13 -22.49 -53.44 -38.40
CA LEU A 13 -22.84 -52.86 -37.12
C LEU A 13 -22.52 -53.91 -36.05
N MET A 14 -21.49 -53.69 -35.22
CA MET A 14 -21.33 -54.40 -33.96
C MET A 14 -21.50 -53.40 -32.84
N ALA A 15 -22.70 -53.39 -32.28
CA ALA A 15 -23.01 -52.78 -31.00
C ALA A 15 -22.21 -53.51 -29.92
N GLY A 16 -21.03 -52.99 -29.62
CA GLY A 16 -20.26 -53.32 -28.43
C GLY A 16 -20.23 -52.08 -27.55
N CYS A 17 -20.97 -52.10 -26.43
CA CYS A 17 -20.81 -51.15 -25.35
C CYS A 17 -19.38 -51.27 -24.78
N SER A 18 -18.44 -50.51 -25.32
CA SER A 18 -17.18 -50.24 -24.65
C SER A 18 -17.19 -48.78 -24.22
N SER A 19 -17.55 -48.59 -22.95
CA SER A 19 -17.24 -47.43 -22.13
C SER A 19 -15.92 -46.77 -22.54
N THR A 20 -16.00 -45.74 -23.39
CA THR A 20 -14.93 -44.76 -23.53
C THR A 20 -14.70 -44.12 -22.16
N PRO A 21 -13.49 -44.18 -21.59
CA PRO A 21 -13.19 -43.37 -20.42
C PRO A 21 -13.23 -41.92 -20.87
N GLU A 22 -14.17 -41.14 -20.32
CA GLU A 22 -14.08 -39.69 -20.34
C GLU A 22 -12.73 -39.32 -19.73
N GLU A 23 -11.84 -38.73 -20.54
CA GLU A 23 -10.71 -37.99 -19.99
C GLU A 23 -11.28 -36.96 -19.00
N PRO A 24 -10.82 -36.93 -17.74
CA PRO A 24 -11.31 -35.96 -16.79
C PRO A 24 -10.91 -34.58 -17.33
N VAL A 25 -11.90 -33.80 -17.75
CA VAL A 25 -11.74 -32.38 -18.02
C VAL A 25 -10.99 -31.80 -16.82
N PRO A 26 -9.85 -31.11 -17.01
CA PRO A 26 -9.16 -30.52 -15.88
C PRO A 26 -10.14 -29.56 -15.22
N VAL A 27 -10.53 -29.86 -13.98
CA VAL A 27 -11.31 -28.94 -13.15
C VAL A 27 -10.38 -27.79 -12.85
N VAL A 28 -10.33 -26.83 -13.77
CA VAL A 28 -9.66 -25.55 -13.57
C VAL A 28 -10.36 -24.94 -12.37
N ASN A 29 -9.64 -24.90 -11.25
CA ASN A 29 -10.14 -24.27 -10.04
C ASN A 29 -10.03 -22.76 -10.24
N GLU A 30 -11.00 -22.18 -10.94
CA GLU A 30 -11.06 -20.75 -11.30
C GLU A 30 -10.82 -19.82 -10.11
N GLN A 31 -11.13 -20.29 -8.89
CA GLN A 31 -10.89 -19.56 -7.66
C GLN A 31 -9.41 -19.58 -7.24
N ALA A 32 -8.71 -20.69 -7.45
CA ALA A 32 -7.27 -20.79 -7.19
C ALA A 32 -6.45 -19.96 -8.19
N GLU A 33 -6.84 -19.96 -9.47
CA GLU A 33 -6.20 -19.11 -10.49
C GLU A 33 -6.39 -17.63 -10.18
N ARG A 34 -7.60 -17.22 -9.80
CA ARG A 34 -7.86 -15.83 -9.36
C ARG A 34 -7.05 -15.44 -8.13
N GLU A 35 -6.90 -16.34 -7.15
CA GLU A 35 -6.06 -16.08 -5.97
C GLU A 35 -4.58 -15.92 -6.37
N GLN A 36 -4.10 -16.68 -7.34
CA GLN A 36 -2.74 -16.56 -7.86
C GLN A 36 -2.53 -15.23 -8.59
N GLU A 37 -3.43 -14.84 -9.48
CA GLU A 37 -3.38 -13.54 -10.16
C GLU A 37 -3.37 -12.37 -9.17
N LEU A 38 -4.20 -12.43 -8.14
CA LEU A 38 -4.25 -11.39 -7.11
C LEU A 38 -2.96 -11.33 -6.27
N ASN A 39 -2.32 -12.48 -6.00
CA ASN A 39 -1.01 -12.51 -5.37
C ASN A 39 0.06 -11.87 -6.28
N GLU A 40 0.04 -12.14 -7.57
CA GLU A 40 0.95 -11.52 -8.54
C GLU A 40 0.76 -10.00 -8.62
N GLN A 41 -0.50 -9.53 -8.58
CA GLN A 41 -0.82 -8.11 -8.49
C GLN A 41 -0.28 -7.48 -7.19
N LEU A 42 -0.42 -8.17 -6.06
CA LEU A 42 0.15 -7.72 -4.78
C LEU A 42 1.67 -7.58 -4.87
N GLN A 43 2.36 -8.59 -5.41
CA GLN A 43 3.82 -8.53 -5.58
C GLN A 43 4.25 -7.42 -6.55
N THR A 44 3.49 -7.21 -7.61
CA THR A 44 3.71 -6.12 -8.56
C THR A 44 3.57 -4.76 -7.89
N ALA A 45 2.54 -4.57 -7.06
CA ALA A 45 2.32 -3.34 -6.32
C ALA A 45 3.46 -3.05 -5.31
N ILE A 46 3.95 -4.08 -4.63
CA ILE A 46 5.14 -4.00 -3.77
C ILE A 46 6.36 -3.60 -4.60
N GLY A 47 6.54 -4.19 -5.77
CA GLY A 47 7.61 -3.83 -6.72
C GLY A 47 7.55 -2.37 -7.16
N PHE A 48 6.36 -1.82 -7.39
CA PHE A 48 6.18 -0.40 -7.69
C PHE A 48 6.59 0.49 -6.51
N ALA A 49 6.18 0.14 -5.28
CA ALA A 49 6.56 0.90 -4.09
C ALA A 49 8.09 0.93 -3.90
N ASN A 50 8.77 -0.20 -4.09
CA ASN A 50 10.22 -0.31 -3.96
C ASN A 50 10.99 0.48 -5.03
N LYS A 51 10.38 0.70 -6.21
CA LYS A 51 10.94 1.51 -7.30
C LYS A 51 10.61 3.00 -7.19
N GLY A 52 9.90 3.42 -6.14
CA GLY A 52 9.47 4.81 -5.96
C GLY A 52 8.19 5.20 -6.71
N HIS A 53 7.50 4.25 -7.34
CA HIS A 53 6.22 4.48 -8.00
C HIS A 53 5.04 4.41 -7.00
N TYR A 54 5.09 5.26 -5.98
CA TYR A 54 4.19 5.20 -4.81
C TYR A 54 2.71 5.35 -5.17
N TYR A 55 2.37 6.19 -6.16
CA TYR A 55 0.97 6.40 -6.54
C TYR A 55 0.32 5.14 -7.12
N VAL A 56 1.02 4.46 -8.03
CA VAL A 56 0.53 3.23 -8.67
C VAL A 56 0.44 2.10 -7.65
N ALA A 57 1.43 2.00 -6.78
CA ALA A 57 1.41 1.04 -5.67
C ALA A 57 0.22 1.28 -4.72
N GLU A 58 -0.03 2.54 -4.32
CA GLU A 58 -1.16 2.90 -3.46
C GLU A 58 -2.50 2.47 -4.07
N ASP A 59 -2.71 2.72 -5.36
CA ASP A 59 -3.95 2.41 -6.06
C ASP A 59 -4.20 0.89 -6.11
N GLN A 60 -3.20 0.12 -6.53
CA GLN A 60 -3.30 -1.34 -6.61
C GLN A 60 -3.51 -1.99 -5.24
N LEU A 61 -2.77 -1.55 -4.22
CA LEU A 61 -2.93 -2.09 -2.87
C LEU A 61 -4.31 -1.77 -2.28
N LYS A 62 -4.90 -0.61 -2.59
CA LYS A 62 -6.27 -0.27 -2.14
C LYS A 62 -7.31 -1.17 -2.75
N VAL A 63 -7.20 -1.49 -4.04
CA VAL A 63 -8.12 -2.41 -4.71
C VAL A 63 -8.08 -3.77 -4.03
N ILE A 64 -6.87 -4.29 -3.78
CA ILE A 64 -6.69 -5.60 -3.14
C ILE A 64 -7.21 -5.59 -1.69
N ALA A 65 -6.90 -4.55 -0.91
CA ALA A 65 -7.26 -4.44 0.50
C ALA A 65 -8.77 -4.30 0.74
N ASN A 66 -9.46 -3.55 -0.13
CA ASN A 66 -10.86 -3.17 0.09
C ASN A 66 -11.87 -4.13 -0.57
N GLU A 67 -11.45 -5.06 -1.42
CA GLU A 67 -12.34 -6.03 -2.06
C GLU A 67 -12.75 -7.15 -1.07
N PRO A 68 -14.00 -7.17 -0.58
CA PRO A 68 -14.41 -8.10 0.47
C PRO A 68 -14.36 -9.58 0.06
N ARG A 69 -14.45 -9.86 -1.25
CA ARG A 69 -14.36 -11.22 -1.81
C ARG A 69 -12.95 -11.79 -1.75
N ASN A 70 -11.93 -10.94 -1.58
CA ASN A 70 -10.56 -11.39 -1.45
C ASN A 70 -10.34 -12.14 -0.14
N LYS A 71 -9.49 -13.16 -0.20
CA LYS A 71 -9.03 -13.92 0.95
C LYS A 71 -8.50 -12.97 2.03
N THR A 72 -8.89 -13.21 3.28
CA THR A 72 -8.54 -12.34 4.41
C THR A 72 -7.03 -12.12 4.52
N SER A 73 -6.22 -13.16 4.30
CA SER A 73 -4.76 -13.07 4.32
C SER A 73 -4.21 -12.11 3.26
N LEU A 74 -4.78 -12.11 2.06
CA LEU A 74 -4.37 -11.22 0.98
C LEU A 74 -4.71 -9.76 1.31
N ARG A 75 -5.92 -9.52 1.84
CA ARG A 75 -6.32 -8.19 2.31
C ARG A 75 -5.43 -7.69 3.44
N GLN A 76 -5.10 -8.55 4.41
CA GLN A 76 -4.18 -8.23 5.49
C GLN A 76 -2.81 -7.82 4.96
N GLN A 77 -2.24 -8.59 4.03
CA GLN A 77 -0.95 -8.24 3.40
C GLN A 77 -1.02 -6.89 2.67
N ALA A 78 -2.08 -6.63 1.90
CA ALA A 78 -2.24 -5.35 1.22
C ALA A 78 -2.35 -4.16 2.19
N LEU A 79 -3.07 -4.31 3.31
CA LEU A 79 -3.17 -3.28 4.36
C LEU A 79 -1.84 -3.04 5.07
N THR A 80 -1.06 -4.09 5.32
CA THR A 80 0.31 -3.96 5.81
C THR A 80 1.13 -3.11 4.84
N GLN A 81 1.14 -3.47 3.55
CA GLN A 81 1.93 -2.73 2.55
C GLN A 81 1.47 -1.28 2.39
N LEU A 82 0.16 -0.99 2.46
CA LEU A 82 -0.36 0.38 2.50
C LEU A 82 0.17 1.16 3.70
N THR A 83 0.20 0.52 4.87
CA THR A 83 0.72 1.13 6.09
C THR A 83 2.20 1.51 5.91
N LEU A 84 3.02 0.58 5.39
CA LEU A 84 4.43 0.85 5.12
C LEU A 84 4.60 1.96 4.07
N LEU A 85 3.80 1.94 3.00
CA LEU A 85 3.82 2.94 1.95
C LEU A 85 3.50 4.34 2.48
N TYR A 86 2.54 4.48 3.39
CA TYR A 86 2.18 5.78 3.98
C TYR A 86 3.16 6.27 5.04
N LEU A 87 3.99 5.40 5.60
CA LEU A 87 5.02 5.76 6.57
C LEU A 87 6.39 5.96 5.94
N ASN A 88 6.58 5.56 4.69
CA ASN A 88 7.84 5.73 3.98
C ASN A 88 8.17 7.22 3.79
N LYS A 89 9.29 7.67 4.37
CA LYS A 89 9.77 9.07 4.29
C LYS A 89 10.04 9.55 2.85
N ASP A 90 10.35 8.64 1.94
CA ASP A 90 10.65 8.96 0.54
C ASP A 90 9.37 9.08 -0.29
N ASN A 91 8.21 8.67 0.24
CA ASN A 91 6.92 8.84 -0.41
C ASN A 91 6.43 10.30 -0.23
N PRO A 92 6.26 11.08 -1.33
CA PRO A 92 5.76 12.46 -1.23
C PRO A 92 4.31 12.56 -0.71
N ARG A 93 3.58 11.43 -0.66
CA ARG A 93 2.22 11.32 -0.11
C ARG A 93 2.19 10.60 1.23
N ALA A 94 3.34 10.44 1.90
CA ALA A 94 3.40 9.90 3.24
C ALA A 94 2.42 10.63 4.16
N ASN A 95 1.64 9.87 4.92
CA ASN A 95 0.59 10.41 5.76
C ASN A 95 0.28 9.44 6.91
N THR A 96 0.67 9.85 8.12
CA THR A 96 0.49 9.07 9.34
C THR A 96 -0.97 8.73 9.62
N ALA A 97 -1.91 9.66 9.38
CA ALA A 97 -3.33 9.40 9.59
C ALA A 97 -3.88 8.32 8.62
N ARG A 98 -3.37 8.24 7.40
CA ARG A 98 -3.72 7.16 6.46
C ARG A 98 -3.11 5.83 6.90
N ALA A 99 -1.88 5.84 7.37
CA ALA A 99 -1.23 4.65 7.94
C ALA A 99 -2.02 4.09 9.14
N THR A 100 -2.45 4.95 10.06
CA THR A 100 -3.27 4.54 11.21
C THR A 100 -4.58 3.89 10.78
N ARG A 101 -5.27 4.45 9.78
CA ARG A 101 -6.52 3.85 9.27
C ARG A 101 -6.29 2.46 8.68
N SER A 102 -5.20 2.26 7.94
CA SER A 102 -4.84 0.95 7.40
C SER A 102 -4.52 -0.06 8.51
N LEU A 103 -3.88 0.38 9.60
CA LEU A 103 -3.64 -0.43 10.79
C LEU A 103 -4.94 -0.78 11.54
N ASP A 104 -5.86 0.16 11.69
CA ASP A 104 -7.15 -0.09 12.33
C ASP A 104 -7.94 -1.14 11.55
N GLN A 105 -7.97 -1.04 10.22
CA GLN A 105 -8.58 -2.04 9.34
C GLN A 105 -7.89 -3.41 9.47
N LEU A 106 -6.56 -3.44 9.55
CA LEU A 106 -5.80 -4.67 9.74
C LEU A 106 -6.15 -5.34 11.09
N ASN A 107 -6.26 -4.54 12.15
CA ASN A 107 -6.64 -5.01 13.48
C ASN A 107 -8.04 -5.63 13.49
N VAL A 108 -9.00 -5.02 12.80
CA VAL A 108 -10.35 -5.56 12.61
C VAL A 108 -10.29 -6.91 11.87
N LEU A 109 -9.52 -7.01 10.78
CA LEU A 109 -9.41 -8.25 10.01
C LEU A 109 -8.70 -9.38 10.77
N ASN A 110 -7.80 -9.06 11.69
CA ASN A 110 -7.11 -10.05 12.52
C ASN A 110 -8.04 -10.66 13.60
N ASN A 111 -9.21 -10.07 13.90
CA ASN A 111 -10.12 -10.55 14.95
C ASN A 111 -9.39 -10.85 16.29
N GLY A 112 -8.34 -10.09 16.62
CA GLY A 112 -7.51 -10.31 17.81
C GLY A 112 -6.60 -11.56 17.78
N ARG A 113 -6.53 -12.30 16.66
CA ARG A 113 -5.62 -13.43 16.45
C ARG A 113 -4.37 -12.94 15.71
N SER A 114 -3.33 -12.61 16.48
CA SER A 114 -2.05 -12.15 15.92
C SER A 114 -1.24 -13.33 15.39
N GLY A 115 -1.45 -13.69 14.11
CA GLY A 115 -0.69 -14.75 13.43
C GLY A 115 0.68 -14.29 12.91
N ASP A 116 0.75 -13.07 12.36
CA ASP A 116 1.98 -12.51 11.77
C ASP A 116 2.36 -11.17 12.41
N ASN A 117 3.08 -11.26 13.52
CA ASN A 117 3.50 -10.14 14.36
C ASN A 117 4.55 -9.22 13.69
N THR A 118 5.41 -9.76 12.82
CA THR A 118 6.56 -9.04 12.26
C THR A 118 6.17 -7.81 11.45
N ALA A 119 5.16 -7.93 10.59
CA ALA A 119 4.77 -6.82 9.72
C ALA A 119 4.05 -5.70 10.49
N ILE A 120 3.34 -6.06 11.56
CA ILE A 120 2.73 -5.11 12.51
C ILE A 120 3.83 -4.39 13.31
N PHE A 121 4.86 -5.11 13.77
CA PHE A 121 6.00 -4.51 14.47
C PHE A 121 6.84 -3.59 13.57
N THR A 122 7.00 -3.93 12.29
CA THR A 122 7.64 -3.04 11.31
C THR A 122 6.82 -1.76 11.09
N ALA A 123 5.48 -1.89 10.95
CA ALA A 123 4.61 -0.74 10.83
C ALA A 123 4.61 0.15 12.10
N LEU A 124 4.65 -0.46 13.29
CA LEU A 124 4.84 0.24 14.56
C LEU A 124 6.20 0.94 14.63
N GLY A 125 7.26 0.31 14.15
CA GLY A 125 8.60 0.90 14.06
C GLY A 125 8.60 2.17 13.22
N TYR A 126 8.03 2.11 12.01
CA TYR A 126 7.92 3.30 11.15
C TYR A 126 6.98 4.37 11.73
N ALA A 127 5.90 3.98 12.41
CA ALA A 127 5.00 4.94 13.07
C ALA A 127 5.68 5.65 14.24
N LEU A 128 6.56 4.96 14.96
CA LEU A 128 7.35 5.52 16.04
C LEU A 128 8.39 6.52 15.50
N GLU A 129 9.13 6.17 14.44
CA GLU A 129 10.07 7.09 13.79
C GLU A 129 9.38 8.34 13.25
N ALA A 130 8.21 8.19 12.63
CA ALA A 130 7.41 9.31 12.16
C ALA A 130 6.97 10.23 13.32
N ARG A 131 6.64 9.66 14.48
CA ARG A 131 6.29 10.47 15.67
C ARG A 131 7.48 11.18 16.28
N ILE A 132 8.65 10.53 16.35
CA ILE A 132 9.89 11.15 16.84
C ILE A 132 10.25 12.35 15.97
N SER A 133 10.24 12.19 14.64
CA SER A 133 10.53 13.31 13.72
C SER A 133 9.53 14.46 13.82
N LEU A 134 8.25 14.16 14.08
CA LEU A 134 7.21 15.16 14.30
C LEU A 134 7.42 15.93 15.61
N GLU A 135 7.79 15.25 16.70
CA GLU A 135 8.14 15.89 17.98
C GLU A 135 9.39 16.78 17.84
N GLU A 136 10.40 16.36 17.08
CA GLU A 136 11.59 17.18 16.79
C GLU A 136 11.23 18.43 15.98
N ALA A 137 10.39 18.29 14.96
CA ALA A 137 9.90 19.42 14.17
C ALA A 137 9.11 20.41 15.03
N GLN A 138 8.25 19.92 15.92
CA GLN A 138 7.51 20.75 16.87
C GLN A 138 8.44 21.52 17.81
N ARG A 139 9.47 20.86 18.36
CA ARG A 139 10.47 21.54 19.21
C ARG A 139 11.17 22.67 18.46
N LYS A 140 11.55 22.47 17.20
CA LYS A 140 12.16 23.51 16.36
C LYS A 140 11.21 24.67 16.10
N VAL A 141 9.92 24.41 15.91
CA VAL A 141 8.89 25.45 15.74
C VAL A 141 8.72 26.25 17.04
N GLU A 142 8.64 25.59 18.19
CA GLU A 142 8.56 26.26 19.50
C GLU A 142 9.80 27.12 19.79
N GLU A 143 10.99 26.60 19.48
CA GLU A 143 12.25 27.33 19.63
C GLU A 143 12.29 28.55 18.71
N SER A 144 11.93 28.39 17.43
CA SER A 144 11.82 29.50 16.48
C SER A 144 10.81 30.55 16.93
N ALA A 145 9.67 30.15 17.51
CA ALA A 145 8.67 31.08 18.01
C ALA A 145 9.20 31.89 19.21
N ARG A 146 9.96 31.24 20.11
CA ARG A 146 10.64 31.94 21.23
C ARG A 146 11.68 32.92 20.72
N THR A 147 12.52 32.52 19.76
CA THR A 147 13.53 33.41 19.17
C THR A 147 12.87 34.62 18.48
N GLN A 148 11.77 34.41 17.76
CA GLN A 148 11.00 35.53 17.17
C GLN A 148 10.47 36.51 18.23
N GLN A 149 9.95 36.00 19.35
CA GLN A 149 9.50 36.87 20.44
C GLN A 149 10.63 37.72 21.03
N VAL A 150 11.81 37.13 21.24
CA VAL A 150 12.99 37.86 21.74
C VAL A 150 13.41 38.94 20.75
N LEU A 151 13.53 38.62 19.46
CA LEU A 151 13.89 39.59 18.43
C LEU A 151 12.88 40.74 18.33
N MET A 152 11.58 40.46 18.48
CA MET A 152 10.56 41.53 18.53
C MET A 152 10.75 42.47 19.71
N GLN A 153 11.08 41.94 20.89
CA GLN A 153 11.36 42.75 22.08
C GLN A 153 12.59 43.62 21.88
N GLU A 154 13.66 43.07 21.29
CA GLU A 154 14.88 43.81 20.98
C GLU A 154 14.62 44.91 19.94
N ILE A 155 13.88 44.62 18.86
CA ILE A 155 13.52 45.62 17.85
C ILE A 155 12.74 46.77 18.50
N ASN A 156 11.77 46.48 19.37
CA ASN A 156 11.01 47.51 20.06
C ASN A 156 11.89 48.36 21.00
N ALA A 157 12.78 47.72 21.76
CA ALA A 157 13.74 48.41 22.60
C ALA A 157 14.67 49.33 21.78
N LEU A 158 15.14 48.86 20.62
CA LEU A 158 15.95 49.64 19.69
C LEU A 158 15.18 50.83 19.09
N GLN A 159 13.91 50.64 18.73
CA GLN A 159 13.04 51.73 18.26
C GLN A 159 12.87 52.81 19.33
N ILE A 160 12.59 52.43 20.58
CA ILE A 160 12.48 53.36 21.71
C ILE A 160 13.80 54.12 21.94
N ALA A 161 14.94 53.42 21.87
CA ALA A 161 16.25 54.05 22.03
C ALA A 161 16.53 55.06 20.91
N LEU A 162 16.19 54.71 19.67
CA LEU A 162 16.32 55.60 18.51
C LEU A 162 15.47 56.87 18.65
N ASP A 163 14.22 56.73 19.12
CA ASP A 163 13.33 57.87 19.32
C ASP A 163 13.81 58.79 20.44
N LYS A 164 14.36 58.24 21.52
CA LYS A 164 15.01 59.03 22.58
C LYS A 164 16.23 59.79 22.07
N LEU A 165 17.07 59.14 21.25
CA LEU A 165 18.22 59.81 20.63
C LEU A 165 17.79 60.95 19.71
N ARG A 166 16.72 60.76 18.92
CA ARG A 166 16.15 61.83 18.09
C ARG A 166 15.67 63.00 18.94
N GLN A 167 14.95 62.74 20.03
CA GLN A 167 14.49 63.79 20.94
C GLN A 167 15.65 64.59 21.54
N LEU A 168 16.73 63.91 21.94
CA LEU A 168 17.93 64.57 22.47
C LEU A 168 18.68 65.37 21.41
N SER A 169 18.68 64.94 20.15
CA SER A 169 19.35 65.66 19.05
C SER A 169 18.59 66.90 18.54
N LEU A 170 17.33 67.05 18.94
CA LEU A 170 16.47 68.19 18.57
C LEU A 170 16.44 69.29 19.65
N GLN A 171 17.16 69.09 20.76
CA GLN A 171 17.43 70.10 21.80
C GLN A 171 18.76 70.81 21.53
#